data_AF-A0A367QZF0-F1
#
_entry.id   AF-A0A367QZF0-F1
#
_cell.length_a   1.000
_cell.length_b   1.000
_cell.length_c   1.000
_cell.angle_alpha   90.00
_cell.angle_beta   90.00
_cell.angle_gamma   90.00
#
_symmetry.space_group_name_H-M   'P 1'
#
loop_
_entity.id
_entity.type
_entity.pdbx_description
1 polymer ?
#
loop_
_entity_poly.entity_id
_entity_poly.type
_entity_poly.pdbx_seq_one_letter_code
_entity_poly.pdbx_strand_id
1 'polypeptide(L)'
;MFTRSELEVMTLQDLKVLCFRYGLKPTGNPGYKTSWITSLMAFPALALQQLEEGRGLKSPSFACVQNLGTCLDEMATPTDEQSALIKISLEGRRIQRYPDKYNQEKLIAIWKAKNHLEQVIDFLSSQ
;
A
#
# COMPACT_ATOMS: atom_id res chain seq x y z
N MET A 1 -3.24 5.83 19.52
CA MET A 1 -3.72 4.48 19.89
C MET A 1 -4.74 4.61 21.00
N PHE A 2 -5.66 3.66 21.13
CA PHE A 2 -6.66 3.67 22.20
C PHE A 2 -5.99 3.56 23.57
N THR A 3 -6.42 4.39 24.51
CA THR A 3 -6.04 4.26 25.92
C THR A 3 -7.01 3.34 26.64
N ARG A 4 -6.54 2.75 27.74
CA ARG A 4 -7.39 1.89 28.57
C ARG A 4 -8.61 2.65 29.11
N SER A 5 -8.42 3.88 29.59
CA SER A 5 -9.48 4.71 30.16
C SER A 5 -10.58 5.04 29.12
N GLU A 6 -10.20 5.33 27.87
CA GLU A 6 -11.17 5.56 26.78
C GLU A 6 -12.03 4.33 26.50
N LEU A 7 -11.44 3.13 26.55
CA LEU A 7 -12.14 1.88 26.25
C LEU A 7 -12.99 1.39 27.44
N GLU A 8 -12.57 1.68 28.67
CA GLU A 8 -13.29 1.28 29.88
C GLU A 8 -14.61 2.03 30.06
N VAL A 9 -14.78 3.23 29.50
CA VAL A 9 -16.06 3.96 29.54
C VAL A 9 -17.07 3.51 28.48
N MET A 10 -16.64 2.81 27.43
CA MET A 10 -17.51 2.31 26.34
C MET A 10 -18.39 1.13 26.79
N THR A 11 -19.53 0.90 26.14
CA THR A 11 -20.32 -0.32 26.41
C THR A 11 -19.69 -1.55 25.73
N LEU A 12 -20.11 -2.75 26.13
CA LEU A 12 -19.68 -3.98 25.45
C LEU A 12 -20.06 -3.97 23.96
N GLN A 13 -21.21 -3.40 23.61
CA GLN A 13 -21.67 -3.32 22.23
C GLN A 13 -20.81 -2.36 21.40
N ASP A 14 -20.43 -1.21 21.98
CA ASP A 14 -19.56 -0.25 21.31
C ASP A 14 -18.18 -0.86 21.03
N LEU A 15 -17.61 -1.59 22.00
CA LEU A 15 -16.33 -2.28 21.84
C LEU A 15 -16.39 -3.36 20.75
N LYS A 16 -17.49 -4.10 20.66
CA LYS A 16 -17.72 -5.07 19.57
C LYS A 16 -17.74 -4.39 18.20
N VAL A 17 -18.54 -3.34 18.07
CA VAL A 17 -18.65 -2.56 16.83
C VAL A 17 -17.29 -1.99 16.43
N LEU A 18 -16.53 -1.48 17.41
CA LEU A 18 -15.21 -0.91 17.18
C LEU A 18 -14.21 -1.97 16.70
N CYS A 19 -14.14 -3.13 17.36
CA CYS A 19 -13.30 -4.24 16.91
C CYS A 19 -13.67 -4.70 15.49
N PHE A 20 -14.96 -4.88 15.20
CA PHE A 20 -15.40 -5.33 13.88
C PHE A 20 -15.10 -4.33 12.77
N ARG A 21 -15.19 -3.02 13.05
CA ARG A 21 -14.79 -1.98 12.10
C ARG A 21 -13.33 -2.13 11.66
N TYR A 22 -12.46 -2.56 12.57
CA TYR A 22 -11.03 -2.78 12.29
C TYR A 22 -10.69 -4.24 11.96
N GLY A 23 -11.68 -5.13 11.81
CA GLY A 23 -11.46 -6.55 11.51
C GLY A 23 -10.84 -7.36 12.65
N LEU A 24 -10.88 -6.85 13.89
CA LEU A 24 -10.30 -7.51 15.07
C LEU A 24 -11.30 -8.45 15.75
N LYS A 25 -10.77 -9.54 16.32
CA LYS A 25 -11.51 -10.51 17.14
C LYS A 25 -11.12 -10.35 18.61
N PRO A 26 -12.02 -10.70 19.56
CA PRO A 26 -11.73 -10.59 20.98
C PRO A 26 -10.66 -11.60 21.41
N THR A 27 -9.85 -11.21 22.39
CA THR A 27 -8.83 -12.07 23.00
C THR A 27 -9.49 -12.84 24.14
N GLY A 28 -9.86 -14.09 23.88
CA GLY A 28 -10.56 -14.95 24.83
C GLY A 28 -12.08 -14.90 24.65
N ASN A 29 -12.84 -14.84 25.75
CA ASN A 29 -14.29 -14.99 25.71
C ASN A 29 -14.99 -13.70 25.20
N PRO A 30 -15.75 -13.75 24.08
CA PRO A 30 -16.48 -12.60 23.51
C PRO A 30 -17.56 -12.00 24.42
N GLY A 31 -17.98 -12.70 25.47
CA GLY A 31 -18.93 -12.21 26.47
C GLY A 31 -18.34 -11.19 27.45
N TYR A 32 -17.01 -11.14 27.59
CA TYR A 32 -16.35 -10.26 28.54
C TYR A 32 -15.84 -8.99 27.89
N LYS A 33 -16.18 -7.85 28.50
CA LYS A 33 -15.70 -6.52 28.09
C LYS A 33 -14.18 -6.46 27.99
N THR A 34 -13.50 -7.02 28.98
CA THR A 34 -12.04 -7.07 29.06
C THR A 34 -11.40 -7.76 27.84
N SER A 35 -12.01 -8.82 27.30
CA SER A 35 -11.49 -9.50 26.10
C SER A 35 -11.44 -8.60 24.86
N TRP A 36 -12.40 -7.69 24.70
CA TRP A 36 -12.41 -6.72 23.60
C TRP A 36 -11.42 -5.57 23.84
N ILE A 37 -11.36 -5.05 25.07
CA ILE A 37 -10.40 -4.00 25.46
C ILE A 37 -8.96 -4.50 25.22
N THR A 38 -8.65 -5.71 25.68
CA THR A 38 -7.32 -6.33 25.51
C THR A 38 -6.94 -6.41 24.03
N SER A 39 -7.86 -6.82 23.13
CA SER A 39 -7.57 -6.86 21.70
C SER A 39 -7.27 -5.49 21.11
N LEU A 40 -8.07 -4.47 21.46
CA LEU A 40 -7.89 -3.09 20.99
C LEU A 40 -6.61 -2.44 21.50
N MET A 41 -6.17 -2.82 22.70
CA MET A 41 -4.90 -2.35 23.26
C MET A 41 -3.69 -3.09 22.68
N ALA A 42 -3.81 -4.40 22.43
CA ALA A 42 -2.67 -5.24 22.07
C ALA A 42 -2.37 -5.28 20.56
N PHE A 43 -3.38 -5.12 19.69
CA PHE A 43 -3.17 -5.27 18.24
C PHE A 43 -2.04 -4.41 17.66
N PRO A 44 -1.76 -3.18 18.12
CA PRO A 44 -0.67 -2.37 17.57
C PRO A 44 0.69 -3.00 17.81
N ALA A 45 0.96 -3.38 19.06
CA ALA A 45 2.22 -3.99 19.44
C ALA A 45 2.38 -5.35 18.75
N LEU A 46 1.30 -6.14 18.66
CA LEU A 46 1.31 -7.41 17.95
C LEU A 46 1.57 -7.24 16.45
N ALA A 47 1.02 -6.21 15.81
CA ALA A 47 1.24 -5.95 14.39
C ALA A 47 2.72 -5.59 14.11
N LEU A 48 3.33 -4.77 14.97
CA LEU A 48 4.76 -4.42 14.85
C LEU A 48 5.66 -5.62 15.14
N GLN A 49 5.35 -6.40 16.18
CA GLN A 49 6.08 -7.64 16.47
C GLN A 49 5.99 -8.63 15.29
N GLN A 50 4.82 -8.76 14.66
CA GLN A 50 4.66 -9.61 13.48
C GLN A 50 5.52 -9.15 12.30
N LEU A 51 5.68 -7.84 12.11
CA LEU A 51 6.58 -7.30 11.09
C LEU A 51 8.04 -7.71 11.37
N GLU A 52 8.50 -7.58 12.61
CA GLU A 52 9.86 -7.99 13.04
C GLU A 52 10.09 -9.51 12.88
N GLU A 53 9.07 -10.31 13.17
CA GLU A 53 9.08 -11.76 13.02
C GLU A 53 8.89 -12.24 11.56
N GLY A 54 8.68 -11.32 10.61
CA GLY A 54 8.46 -11.64 9.21
C GLY A 54 7.13 -12.36 8.93
N ARG A 55 6.12 -12.18 9.80
CA ARG A 55 4.78 -12.73 9.64
C ARG A 55 3.83 -11.73 8.97
N GLY A 56 3.12 -12.17 7.93
CA GLY A 56 2.21 -11.31 7.19
C GLY A 56 2.94 -10.43 6.17
N LEU A 57 2.77 -9.11 6.26
CA LEU A 57 3.51 -8.16 5.43
C LEU A 57 4.99 -8.17 5.83
N LYS A 58 5.87 -8.33 4.85
CA LYS A 58 7.31 -8.42 5.06
C LYS A 58 8.06 -7.61 4.01
N SER A 59 9.23 -7.11 4.38
CA SER A 59 10.14 -6.49 3.43
C SER A 59 10.58 -7.51 2.38
N PRO A 60 10.60 -7.14 1.08
CA PRO A 60 11.15 -8.00 0.04
C PRO A 60 12.61 -8.34 0.31
N SER A 61 13.08 -9.47 -0.24
CA SER A 61 14.51 -9.79 -0.18
C SER A 61 15.32 -8.77 -0.98
N PHE A 62 16.60 -8.60 -0.60
CA PHE A 62 17.52 -7.74 -1.34
C PHE A 62 17.56 -8.06 -2.84
N ALA A 63 17.61 -9.35 -3.21
CA ALA A 63 17.57 -9.79 -4.61
C ALA A 63 16.28 -9.35 -5.34
N CYS A 64 15.14 -9.34 -4.65
CA CYS A 64 13.89 -8.86 -5.22
C CYS A 64 13.96 -7.34 -5.48
N VAL A 65 14.49 -6.57 -4.53
CA VAL A 65 14.67 -5.10 -4.69
C VAL A 65 15.68 -4.80 -5.81
N GLN A 66 16.77 -5.55 -5.91
CA GLN A 66 17.74 -5.41 -6.99
C GLN A 66 17.11 -5.66 -8.36
N ASN A 67 16.26 -6.68 -8.49
CA ASN A 67 15.54 -6.96 -9.73
C ASN A 67 14.57 -5.84 -10.12
N LEU A 68 13.97 -5.14 -9.14
CA LEU A 68 13.17 -3.94 -9.41
C LEU A 68 14.03 -2.82 -10.00
N GLY A 69 15.24 -2.59 -9.45
CA GLY A 69 16.20 -1.64 -9.99
C GLY A 69 16.61 -1.97 -11.43
N THR A 70 16.99 -3.23 -11.69
CA THR A 70 17.30 -3.70 -13.06
C THR A 70 16.13 -3.47 -14.02
N CYS A 71 14.91 -3.78 -13.59
CA CYS A 71 13.72 -3.54 -14.41
C CYS A 71 13.52 -2.05 -14.70
N LEU A 72 13.75 -1.18 -13.71
CA LEU A 72 13.64 0.27 -13.90
C LEU A 72 14.66 0.81 -14.90
N ASP A 73 15.89 0.31 -14.84
CA ASP A 73 16.99 0.66 -15.75
C ASP A 73 16.67 0.22 -17.19
N GLU A 74 16.13 -0.99 -17.38
CA GLU A 74 15.68 -1.49 -18.68
C GLU A 74 14.58 -0.62 -19.32
N MET A 75 13.76 0.06 -18.52
CA MET A 75 12.72 0.96 -19.03
C MET A 75 13.26 2.28 -19.58
N ALA A 76 14.53 2.60 -19.33
CA ALA A 76 15.22 3.82 -19.79
C ALA A 76 14.46 5.14 -19.47
N THR A 77 14.90 6.25 -20.05
CA THR A 77 14.21 7.55 -19.94
C THR A 77 13.43 7.84 -21.21
N PRO A 78 12.24 8.47 -21.13
CA PRO A 78 11.51 8.87 -22.32
C PRO A 78 12.32 9.89 -23.12
N THR A 79 12.28 9.80 -24.46
CA THR A 79 12.82 10.86 -25.33
C THR A 79 12.02 12.16 -25.18
N ASP A 80 12.51 13.25 -25.77
CA ASP A 80 11.80 14.53 -25.75
C ASP A 80 10.41 14.43 -26.41
N GLU A 81 10.30 13.70 -27.53
CA GLU A 81 9.02 13.49 -28.23
C GLU A 81 8.07 12.62 -27.42
N GLN A 82 8.57 11.56 -26.80
CA GLN A 82 7.77 10.72 -25.91
C GLN A 82 7.29 11.54 -24.71
N SER A 83 8.16 12.36 -24.12
CA SER A 83 7.83 13.27 -23.02
C SER A 83 6.74 14.26 -23.40
N ALA A 84 6.85 14.88 -24.58
CA ALA A 84 5.83 15.79 -25.11
C ALA A 84 4.49 15.07 -25.32
N LEU A 85 4.52 13.88 -25.94
CA LEU A 85 3.33 13.07 -26.17
C LEU A 85 2.69 12.60 -24.86
N ILE A 86 3.48 12.27 -23.84
CA ILE A 86 2.97 11.92 -22.51
C ILE A 86 2.28 13.13 -21.89
N LYS A 87 2.92 14.30 -21.86
CA LYS A 87 2.35 15.54 -21.25
C LYS A 87 1.00 15.90 -21.85
N ILE A 88 0.93 15.99 -23.19
CA ILE A 88 -0.31 16.33 -23.88
C ILE A 88 -1.40 15.25 -23.68
N SER A 89 -0.98 13.99 -23.46
CA SER A 89 -1.90 12.91 -23.10
C SER A 89 -2.44 13.04 -21.69
N LEU A 90 -1.65 13.49 -20.72
CA LEU A 90 -2.10 13.73 -19.36
C LEU A 90 -3.09 14.90 -19.30
N GLU A 91 -2.99 15.86 -20.22
CA GLU A 91 -3.99 16.92 -20.44
C GLU A 91 -5.29 16.42 -21.10
N GLY A 92 -5.42 15.12 -21.35
CA GLY A 92 -6.61 14.50 -21.93
C GLY A 92 -6.64 14.49 -23.46
N ARG A 93 -5.60 14.98 -24.15
CA ARG A 93 -5.56 14.91 -25.62
C ARG A 93 -5.21 13.50 -26.09
N ARG A 94 -5.88 13.04 -27.13
CA ARG A 94 -5.70 11.69 -27.71
C ARG A 94 -5.57 11.79 -29.22
N ILE A 95 -4.66 10.99 -29.77
CA ILE A 95 -4.62 10.70 -31.19
C ILE A 95 -5.90 9.92 -31.51
N GLN A 96 -6.62 10.35 -32.55
CA GLN A 96 -7.91 9.75 -32.91
C GLN A 96 -7.76 8.57 -33.87
N ARG A 97 -6.65 8.50 -34.61
CA ARG A 97 -6.42 7.51 -35.65
C ARG A 97 -5.73 6.26 -35.10
N TYR A 98 -6.16 5.08 -35.56
CA TYR A 98 -5.46 3.82 -35.37
C TYR A 98 -4.36 3.61 -36.44
N PRO A 99 -3.21 2.99 -36.09
CA PRO A 99 -2.87 2.35 -34.81
C PRO A 99 -2.30 3.31 -33.75
N ASP A 100 -2.06 4.57 -34.10
CA ASP A 100 -1.30 5.52 -33.28
C ASP A 100 -1.96 5.83 -31.92
N LYS A 101 -3.29 5.83 -31.85
CA LYS A 101 -4.04 5.89 -30.58
C LYS A 101 -3.62 4.79 -29.60
N TYR A 102 -3.52 3.56 -30.07
CA TYR A 102 -3.12 2.42 -29.25
C TYR A 102 -1.67 2.57 -28.78
N ASN A 103 -0.78 3.01 -29.66
CA ASN A 103 0.62 3.25 -29.31
C ASN A 103 0.78 4.38 -28.29
N GLN A 104 -0.03 5.44 -28.39
CA GLN A 104 -0.08 6.50 -27.38
C GLN A 104 -0.53 5.96 -26.01
N GLU A 105 -1.60 5.17 -25.97
CA GLU A 105 -2.09 4.56 -24.73
C GLU A 105 -1.05 3.61 -24.11
N LYS A 106 -0.37 2.82 -24.94
CA LYS A 106 0.73 1.95 -24.53
C LYS A 106 1.90 2.74 -23.94
N LEU A 107 2.30 3.84 -24.59
CA LEU A 107 3.36 4.72 -24.07
C LEU A 107 3.01 5.26 -22.69
N ILE A 108 1.77 5.75 -22.51
CA ILE A 108 1.29 6.24 -21.21
C ILE A 108 1.32 5.14 -20.15
N ALA A 109 0.88 3.92 -20.49
CA ALA A 109 0.87 2.80 -19.57
C ALA A 109 2.28 2.42 -19.10
N ILE A 110 3.24 2.37 -20.03
CA ILE A 110 4.65 2.09 -19.72
C ILE A 110 5.23 3.19 -18.81
N TRP A 111 4.99 4.46 -19.14
CA TRP A 111 5.46 5.57 -18.32
C TRP A 111 4.88 5.55 -16.90
N LYS A 112 3.57 5.25 -16.75
CA LYS A 112 2.96 5.09 -15.42
C LYS A 112 3.57 3.93 -14.64
N ALA A 113 3.80 2.80 -15.30
CA ALA A 113 4.46 1.65 -14.67
C ALA A 113 5.86 2.01 -14.19
N LYS A 114 6.64 2.75 -15.00
CA LYS A 114 7.97 3.24 -14.63
C LYS A 114 7.91 4.11 -13.37
N ASN A 115 7.04 5.12 -13.34
CA ASN A 115 6.91 6.01 -12.18
C ASN A 115 6.47 5.27 -10.90
N HIS A 116 5.57 4.29 -11.03
CA HIS A 116 5.16 3.48 -9.89
C HIS A 116 6.30 2.56 -9.41
N LEU A 117 7.12 2.07 -10.33
CA LEU A 117 8.31 1.28 -9.98
C LEU A 117 9.34 2.13 -9.25
N GLU A 118 9.59 3.36 -9.70
CA GLU A 118 10.44 4.35 -9.00
C GLU A 118 9.93 4.58 -7.57
N GLN A 119 8.63 4.87 -7.41
CA GLN A 119 8.02 5.05 -6.08
C GLN A 119 8.20 3.84 -5.17
N VAL A 120 8.03 2.62 -5.71
CA VAL A 120 8.23 1.39 -4.93
C VAL A 120 9.68 1.27 -4.48
N ILE A 121 10.65 1.54 -5.36
CA ILE A 121 12.08 1.49 -5.01
C ILE A 121 12.40 2.54 -3.93
N ASP A 122 11.90 3.76 -4.05
CA ASP A 122 12.08 4.81 -3.04
C ASP A 122 11.52 4.39 -1.67
N PHE A 123 10.32 3.81 -1.62
CA PHE A 123 9.72 3.32 -0.37
C PHE A 123 10.50 2.16 0.26
N LEU A 124 11.10 1.30 -0.55
CA LEU A 124 11.85 0.13 -0.09
C LEU A 124 13.32 0.46 0.25
N SER A 125 13.89 1.51 -0.33
CA SER A 125 15.25 1.98 -0.06
C SER A 125 15.35 2.97 1.09
N SER A 126 14.23 3.58 1.49
CA SER A 126 14.15 4.49 2.64
C SER A 126 14.07 3.76 4.01
N GLN A 127 14.41 2.47 4.07
CA GLN A 127 14.45 1.66 5.30
C GLN A 127 15.87 1.42 5.80
#